data_AF-A0A1J0GFQ4-F1
#
_entry.id   AF-A0A1J0GFQ4-F1
#
_cell.length_a   1.000
_cell.length_b   1.000
_cell.length_c   1.000
_cell.angle_alpha   90.00
_cell.angle_beta   90.00
_cell.angle_gamma   90.00
#
_symmetry.space_group_name_H-M   'P 1'
#
loop_
_entity.id
_entity.type
_entity.pdbx_description
1 polymer ?
#
loop_
_entity_poly.entity_id
_entity_poly.type
_entity_poly.pdbx_seq_one_letter_code
_entity_poly.pdbx_strand_id
1 'polypeptide(L)'
;MFFKKFIFGAASEFEGFINIFKDTLYAEETGYGFVTEKLKEKNELLQIPEIGSAFDIDPELTRQNITNIIMEQNGQLNDLISGFCSSDKPDVPLCFKVKVPHSGNYNIKLVMGNNNSDMIISVFSQRRRCVFKNVIVKAGELLEHNFTANVCDIIPRGKTEIYRDDSIDITIIGQNACMNLVTLEEAPQTPTIYVAGDSTLTDQGTIYPYNPLTSYCGWAQILPLFLSQGIAVSNHSHSGLTTESFRREGHLSIVENNIKPKDLFIMQFGHNDQKDKTLDAFGGYANNLRRYIDEVREKGACPVIVTPVSRNIWNGIDCGFNDMFKDYADACILVAKEKGVPLIDLHERSVDFILKHGQKNSSKYFVPKDYTHNNDFGAFEMAKLVVEEIKKVNIKPLVKYLIDIPEDKIQIEQLKSWVEPSDKEIKADVKQWTKANSWAEEIDVNNYIDIFIAKKNSSKVELLDMILKDLKYPPTNVYNDIFEDVFGDEWYAGIVQAACNYGLITNENKNLGPKEQISIEEVKVIAKRAYKLKTRTCV
;
A
#
# COMPACT_ATOMS: atom_id res chain seq x y z
N MET A 1 -5.72 15.83 -26.87
CA MET A 1 -5.04 14.67 -26.29
C MET A 1 -3.90 15.22 -25.45
N PHE A 2 -3.94 14.99 -24.14
CA PHE A 2 -2.91 15.50 -23.22
C PHE A 2 -1.56 14.85 -23.51
N PHE A 3 -0.52 15.66 -23.61
CA PHE A 3 0.85 15.22 -23.85
C PHE A 3 1.85 16.14 -23.16
N LYS A 4 2.73 15.59 -22.33
CA LYS A 4 3.76 16.34 -21.59
C LYS A 4 5.09 15.60 -21.60
N LYS A 5 6.18 16.35 -21.70
CA LYS A 5 7.55 15.86 -21.61
C LYS A 5 8.29 16.63 -20.53
N PHE A 6 8.85 15.92 -19.58
CA PHE A 6 9.67 16.43 -18.50
C PHE A 6 11.08 15.91 -18.65
N ILE A 7 12.05 16.80 -18.54
CA ILE A 7 13.47 16.47 -18.54
C ILE A 7 14.06 16.94 -17.21
N PHE A 8 14.89 16.12 -16.58
CA PHE A 8 15.39 16.35 -15.23
C PHE A 8 16.86 16.78 -15.27
N GLY A 9 17.18 17.89 -14.61
CA GLY A 9 18.56 18.36 -14.47
C GLY A 9 19.25 18.75 -15.78
N ALA A 10 18.51 19.14 -16.82
CA ALA A 10 19.12 19.50 -18.10
C ALA A 10 19.93 20.81 -18.00
N ALA A 11 21.13 20.84 -18.59
CA ALA A 11 22.02 22.01 -18.57
C ALA A 11 21.52 23.20 -19.41
N SER A 12 20.64 22.93 -20.37
CA SER A 12 20.08 23.88 -21.32
C SER A 12 18.59 23.61 -21.54
N GLU A 13 17.86 24.62 -22.01
CA GLU A 13 16.47 24.42 -22.44
C GLU A 13 16.40 23.56 -23.71
N PHE A 14 15.45 22.63 -23.73
CA PHE A 14 15.14 21.79 -24.87
C PHE A 14 13.72 22.09 -25.35
N GLU A 15 13.56 22.43 -26.62
CA GLU A 15 12.27 22.78 -27.19
C GLU A 15 11.26 21.65 -27.00
N GLY A 16 10.09 21.97 -26.44
CA GLY A 16 9.03 21.00 -26.18
C GLY A 16 9.20 20.17 -24.90
N PHE A 17 10.21 20.45 -24.07
CA PHE A 17 10.41 19.83 -22.75
C PHE A 17 10.24 20.85 -21.62
N ILE A 18 9.69 20.40 -20.51
CA ILE A 18 9.66 21.14 -19.25
C ILE A 18 10.87 20.69 -18.44
N ASN A 19 11.80 21.61 -18.16
CA ASN A 19 12.97 21.31 -17.34
C ASN A 19 12.60 21.26 -15.85
N ILE A 20 12.99 20.19 -15.19
CA ILE A 20 12.72 19.91 -13.78
C ILE A 20 14.02 19.99 -12.99
N PHE A 21 14.02 20.84 -11.97
CA PHE A 21 15.13 21.05 -11.06
C PHE A 21 14.80 20.47 -9.67
N LYS A 22 15.81 20.34 -8.81
CA LYS A 22 15.70 19.73 -7.48
C LYS A 22 14.71 20.46 -6.54
N ASP A 23 14.50 21.75 -6.80
CA ASP A 23 13.61 22.65 -6.07
C ASP A 23 12.26 22.82 -6.76
N THR A 24 12.02 22.13 -7.88
CA THR A 24 10.70 22.07 -8.54
C THR A 24 9.76 21.19 -7.73
N LEU A 25 9.26 21.72 -6.61
CA LEU A 25 8.27 21.06 -5.75
C LEU A 25 6.88 21.11 -6.40
N TYR A 26 6.06 20.10 -6.13
CA TYR A 26 4.69 20.05 -6.63
C TYR A 26 3.89 21.26 -6.13
N ALA A 27 3.26 21.96 -7.06
CA ALA A 27 2.32 23.04 -6.80
C ALA A 27 1.07 22.83 -7.66
N GLU A 28 -0.09 23.16 -7.10
CA GLU A 28 -1.38 22.93 -7.74
C GLU A 28 -1.55 23.79 -9.01
N GLU A 29 -0.96 25.00 -8.99
CA GLU A 29 -1.01 25.97 -10.08
C GLU A 29 -0.18 25.53 -11.28
N THR A 30 1.02 24.95 -11.04
CA THR A 30 1.87 24.41 -12.12
C THR A 30 1.40 23.02 -12.54
N GLY A 31 0.82 22.25 -11.61
CA GLY A 31 0.32 20.91 -11.84
C GLY A 31 1.44 19.88 -11.99
N TYR A 32 2.67 20.15 -11.54
CA TYR A 32 3.74 19.15 -11.52
C TYR A 32 4.83 19.51 -10.50
N GLY A 33 5.59 18.50 -10.08
CA GLY A 33 6.80 18.67 -9.29
C GLY A 33 7.06 17.51 -8.33
N PHE A 34 8.13 17.64 -7.56
CA PHE A 34 8.48 16.67 -6.54
C PHE A 34 7.61 16.81 -5.30
N VAL A 35 7.18 15.66 -4.76
CA VAL A 35 6.49 15.59 -3.48
C VAL A 35 7.52 15.26 -2.40
N THR A 36 7.62 16.13 -1.40
CA THR A 36 8.51 15.99 -0.25
C THR A 36 7.72 16.05 1.05
N GLU A 37 8.37 15.74 2.16
CA GLU A 37 7.78 15.78 3.49
C GLU A 37 7.20 17.14 3.83
N LYS A 38 7.98 18.20 3.59
CA LYS A 38 7.58 19.59 3.83
C LYS A 38 6.30 19.96 3.10
N LEU A 39 6.12 19.40 1.91
CA LEU A 39 4.94 19.67 1.09
C LEU A 39 3.74 18.90 1.64
N LYS A 40 3.91 17.61 1.97
CA LYS A 40 2.88 16.79 2.60
C LYS A 40 2.37 17.42 3.90
N GLU A 41 3.26 17.88 4.78
CA GLU A 41 2.87 18.55 6.04
C GLU A 41 1.98 19.77 5.84
N LYS A 42 2.08 20.47 4.69
CA LYS A 42 1.33 21.68 4.40
C LYS A 42 0.11 21.46 3.49
N ASN A 43 -0.05 20.26 2.95
CA ASN A 43 -1.12 19.95 2.00
C ASN A 43 -1.95 18.77 2.53
N GLU A 44 -3.16 19.07 3.01
CA GLU A 44 -4.07 18.09 3.62
C GLU A 44 -4.40 16.92 2.68
N LEU A 45 -4.51 17.15 1.37
CA LEU A 45 -4.78 16.08 0.40
C LEU A 45 -3.58 15.14 0.28
N LEU A 46 -2.36 15.67 0.25
CA LEU A 46 -1.14 14.84 0.18
C LEU A 46 -0.82 14.11 1.50
N GLN A 47 -1.53 14.41 2.59
CA GLN A 47 -1.48 13.64 3.84
C GLN A 47 -2.38 12.41 3.80
N ILE A 48 -3.31 12.32 2.85
CA ILE A 48 -4.06 11.10 2.59
C ILE A 48 -3.10 10.17 1.84
N PRO A 49 -2.70 9.01 2.43
CA PRO A 49 -1.70 8.12 1.85
C PRO A 49 -1.99 7.79 0.39
N GLU A 50 -3.24 7.51 0.08
CA GLU A 50 -3.71 7.11 -1.24
C GLU A 50 -3.66 8.22 -2.30
N ILE A 51 -3.57 9.50 -1.90
CA ILE A 51 -3.43 10.65 -2.80
C ILE A 51 -1.96 11.12 -2.85
N GLY A 52 -1.22 10.91 -1.76
CA GLY A 52 0.18 11.27 -1.60
C GLY A 52 1.17 10.16 -1.97
N SER A 53 0.95 9.44 -3.08
CA SER A 53 1.81 8.34 -3.59
C SER A 53 1.99 7.09 -2.72
N ALA A 54 1.34 7.02 -1.56
CA ALA A 54 1.35 5.90 -0.62
C ALA A 54 2.74 5.57 -0.03
N PHE A 55 3.67 6.52 -0.07
CA PHE A 55 4.93 6.52 0.69
C PHE A 55 4.91 7.65 1.70
N ASP A 56 4.62 7.32 2.96
CA ASP A 56 4.52 8.29 4.04
C ASP A 56 5.76 8.31 4.92
N ILE A 57 5.89 9.36 5.69
CA ILE A 57 7.06 9.55 6.54
C ILE A 57 6.86 8.72 7.79
N ASP A 58 7.91 8.03 8.24
CA ASP A 58 7.90 7.49 9.59
C ASP A 58 7.57 8.62 10.60
N PRO A 59 6.50 8.50 11.41
CA PRO A 59 6.13 9.48 12.42
C PRO A 59 7.24 9.86 13.41
N GLU A 60 8.24 9.00 13.58
CA GLU A 60 9.44 9.22 14.40
C GLU A 60 10.50 10.08 13.68
N LEU A 61 10.47 10.13 12.35
CA LEU A 61 11.40 10.88 11.48
C LEU A 61 10.82 12.20 10.92
N THR A 62 9.56 12.52 11.21
CA THR A 62 8.83 13.67 10.61
C THR A 62 9.51 15.03 10.78
N ARG A 63 10.37 15.24 11.79
CA ARG A 63 10.99 16.55 12.03
C ARG A 63 12.25 16.83 11.20
N GLN A 64 12.74 15.87 10.42
CA GLN A 64 14.11 15.93 9.89
C GLN A 64 14.23 16.22 8.39
N ASN A 65 13.15 16.28 7.62
CA ASN A 65 13.17 16.40 6.15
C ASN A 65 14.16 15.41 5.52
N ILE A 66 13.73 14.15 5.43
CA ILE A 66 14.62 13.07 5.03
C ILE A 66 14.80 12.94 3.52
N THR A 67 13.87 13.46 2.70
CA THR A 67 14.04 13.57 1.25
C THR A 67 14.95 14.74 0.92
N ASN A 68 16.18 14.42 0.54
CA ASN A 68 17.11 15.37 -0.03
C ASN A 68 17.27 15.06 -1.52
N ILE A 69 16.73 15.96 -2.35
CA ILE A 69 16.80 15.84 -3.80
C ILE A 69 18.11 16.44 -4.27
N ILE A 70 18.98 15.61 -4.83
CA ILE A 70 20.19 16.06 -5.49
C ILE A 70 19.95 16.14 -6.99
N MET A 71 20.68 17.04 -7.63
CA MET A 71 20.70 17.19 -9.08
C MET A 71 22.15 17.23 -9.52
N GLU A 72 22.47 16.41 -10.50
CA GLU A 72 23.81 16.33 -11.06
C GLU A 72 23.72 16.33 -12.59
N GLN A 73 24.82 16.73 -13.23
CA GLN A 73 25.00 16.54 -14.66
C GLN A 73 25.60 15.14 -14.88
N ASN A 74 24.95 14.36 -15.73
CA ASN A 74 25.42 13.05 -16.18
C ASN A 74 26.58 13.14 -17.19
N GLY A 75 27.02 14.32 -17.60
CA GLY A 75 27.96 14.47 -18.73
C GLY A 75 27.30 14.12 -20.07
N GLN A 76 28.05 13.56 -21.04
CA GLN A 76 27.52 13.13 -22.34
C GLN A 76 26.93 11.70 -22.27
N LEU A 77 25.79 11.52 -21.59
CA LEU A 77 25.03 10.27 -21.66
C LEU A 77 24.22 10.18 -22.97
N ASN A 78 23.62 11.31 -23.38
CA ASN A 78 22.99 11.59 -24.67
C ASN A 78 22.78 13.12 -24.78
N ASP A 79 22.68 13.68 -25.98
CA ASP A 79 22.41 15.12 -26.22
C ASP A 79 21.14 15.61 -25.51
N LEU A 80 20.15 14.73 -25.29
CA LEU A 80 18.89 15.04 -24.60
C LEU A 80 18.90 14.67 -23.10
N ILE A 81 19.90 13.94 -22.58
CA ILE A 81 19.91 13.46 -21.20
C ILE A 81 21.23 13.86 -20.56
N SER A 82 21.32 15.14 -20.19
CA SER A 82 22.55 15.70 -19.62
C SER A 82 22.59 15.66 -18.09
N GLY A 83 21.48 15.38 -17.41
CA GLY A 83 21.40 15.38 -15.95
C GLY A 83 20.28 14.53 -15.38
N PHE A 84 20.11 14.59 -14.06
CA PHE A 84 19.09 13.85 -13.33
C PHE A 84 18.74 14.48 -11.99
N CYS A 85 17.64 14.01 -11.39
CA CYS A 85 17.40 14.16 -9.95
C CYS A 85 17.38 12.79 -9.27
N SER A 86 17.92 12.70 -8.06
CA SER A 86 17.93 11.49 -7.23
C SER A 86 17.67 11.79 -5.77
N SER A 87 17.27 10.76 -5.02
CA SER A 87 17.37 10.75 -3.55
C SER A 87 18.81 10.45 -3.16
N ASP A 88 19.33 11.10 -2.13
CA ASP A 88 20.66 10.80 -1.58
C ASP A 88 20.71 9.49 -0.78
N LYS A 89 19.54 8.92 -0.47
CA LYS A 89 19.40 7.69 0.32
C LYS A 89 18.62 6.62 -0.46
N PRO A 90 19.09 5.36 -0.45
CA PRO A 90 18.53 4.29 -1.29
C PRO A 90 17.13 3.84 -0.85
N ASP A 91 16.76 4.10 0.39
CA ASP A 91 15.51 3.71 1.06
C ASP A 91 14.51 4.89 1.18
N VAL A 92 14.87 6.06 0.66
CA VAL A 92 13.99 7.24 0.60
C VAL A 92 13.47 7.41 -0.84
N PRO A 93 12.15 7.44 -1.04
CA PRO A 93 11.55 7.53 -2.37
C PRO A 93 11.69 8.94 -2.96
N LEU A 94 12.02 9.02 -4.25
CA LEU A 94 11.89 10.24 -5.03
C LEU A 94 10.58 10.20 -5.82
N CYS A 95 9.58 10.97 -5.36
CA CYS A 95 8.24 11.01 -5.95
C CYS A 95 8.03 12.25 -6.82
N PHE A 96 7.74 12.06 -8.10
CA PHE A 96 7.35 13.10 -9.04
C PHE A 96 5.87 12.96 -9.39
N LYS A 97 5.11 14.04 -9.15
CA LYS A 97 3.65 14.09 -9.34
C LYS A 97 3.31 15.02 -10.50
N VAL A 98 2.35 14.62 -11.34
CA VAL A 98 1.87 15.40 -12.48
C VAL A 98 0.35 15.38 -12.51
N LYS A 99 -0.28 16.55 -12.42
CA LYS A 99 -1.71 16.73 -12.61
C LYS A 99 -2.09 16.49 -14.08
N VAL A 100 -3.17 15.75 -14.28
CA VAL A 100 -3.74 15.41 -15.58
C VAL A 100 -5.16 15.97 -15.69
N PRO A 101 -5.67 16.24 -16.91
CA PRO A 101 -6.92 17.00 -17.04
C PRO A 101 -8.15 16.21 -16.59
N HIS A 102 -8.16 14.89 -16.80
CA HIS A 102 -9.32 14.02 -16.57
C HIS A 102 -8.90 12.63 -16.09
N SER A 103 -9.81 11.92 -15.40
CA SER A 103 -9.65 10.50 -15.10
C SER A 103 -9.54 9.69 -16.40
N GLY A 104 -8.74 8.63 -16.39
CA GLY A 104 -8.47 7.83 -17.57
C GLY A 104 -7.10 7.18 -17.56
N ASN A 105 -6.72 6.62 -18.71
CA ASN A 105 -5.45 5.93 -18.88
C ASN A 105 -4.43 6.85 -19.53
N TYR A 106 -3.19 6.76 -19.07
CA TYR A 106 -2.06 7.51 -19.58
C TYR A 106 -0.89 6.57 -19.81
N ASN A 107 -0.29 6.64 -20.99
CA ASN A 107 0.97 5.98 -21.29
C ASN A 107 2.10 6.83 -20.71
N ILE A 108 2.98 6.17 -19.96
CA ILE A 108 4.17 6.78 -19.36
C ILE A 108 5.40 6.14 -19.96
N LYS A 109 6.33 6.99 -20.39
CA LYS A 109 7.71 6.63 -20.71
C LYS A 109 8.61 7.24 -19.65
N LEU A 110 9.36 6.40 -18.95
CA LEU A 110 10.35 6.79 -17.96
C LEU A 110 11.74 6.37 -18.46
N VAL A 111 12.68 7.31 -18.46
CA VAL A 111 14.08 7.06 -18.80
C VAL A 111 14.95 7.35 -17.58
N MET A 112 15.84 6.40 -17.28
CA MET A 112 16.69 6.38 -16.08
C MET A 112 18.11 5.93 -16.46
N GLY A 113 19.13 6.55 -15.90
CA GLY A 113 20.53 6.21 -16.13
C GLY A 113 21.49 7.17 -15.45
N ASN A 114 22.61 6.63 -14.97
CA ASN A 114 23.66 7.34 -14.24
C ASN A 114 25.01 7.01 -14.86
N ASN A 115 25.83 8.01 -15.17
CA ASN A 115 27.13 7.82 -15.81
C ASN A 115 28.24 7.42 -14.81
N ASN A 116 28.06 7.74 -13.53
CA ASN A 116 29.10 7.66 -12.51
C ASN A 116 29.05 6.34 -11.72
N SER A 117 27.89 5.70 -11.64
CA SER A 117 27.68 4.52 -10.81
C SER A 117 26.56 3.62 -11.32
N ASP A 118 26.68 2.32 -11.02
CA ASP A 118 25.60 1.36 -11.22
C ASP A 118 24.40 1.76 -10.36
N MET A 119 23.20 1.58 -10.91
CA MET A 119 21.94 1.80 -10.21
C MET A 119 21.30 0.47 -9.87
N ILE A 120 20.61 0.40 -8.73
CA ILE A 120 19.74 -0.73 -8.36
C ILE A 120 18.39 -0.13 -7.97
N ILE A 121 17.40 -0.24 -8.85
CA ILE A 121 16.19 0.58 -8.75
C ILE A 121 14.89 -0.22 -8.83
N SER A 122 13.90 0.28 -8.10
CA SER A 122 12.49 -0.06 -8.26
C SER A 122 11.70 1.21 -8.62
N VAL A 123 10.66 1.04 -9.43
CA VAL A 123 9.74 2.10 -9.83
C VAL A 123 8.32 1.69 -9.45
N PHE A 124 7.62 2.66 -8.85
CA PHE A 124 6.24 2.56 -8.50
C PHE A 124 5.46 3.68 -9.18
N SER A 125 4.19 3.41 -9.48
CA SER A 125 3.25 4.41 -9.97
C SER A 125 2.01 4.46 -9.09
N GLN A 126 1.36 5.63 -9.05
CA GLN A 126 0.15 5.84 -8.26
C GLN A 126 0.40 5.50 -6.79
N ARG A 127 -0.53 4.78 -6.18
CA ARG A 127 -0.55 4.31 -4.79
C ARG A 127 0.43 3.15 -4.57
N ARG A 128 1.71 3.38 -4.84
CA ARG A 128 2.80 2.39 -4.73
C ARG A 128 2.54 1.12 -5.57
N ARG A 129 1.90 1.23 -6.74
CA ARG A 129 1.77 0.08 -7.65
C ARG A 129 3.11 -0.19 -8.32
N CYS A 130 3.64 -1.40 -8.13
CA CYS A 130 4.96 -1.75 -8.64
C CYS A 130 4.90 -1.93 -10.16
N VAL A 131 5.71 -1.17 -10.91
CA VAL A 131 5.85 -1.30 -12.37
C VAL A 131 7.23 -1.82 -12.75
N PHE A 132 8.19 -1.71 -11.84
CA PHE A 132 9.57 -2.11 -12.03
C PHE A 132 10.21 -2.45 -10.67
N LYS A 133 10.96 -3.55 -10.56
CA LYS A 133 11.50 -4.00 -9.25
C LYS A 133 12.95 -4.47 -9.36
N ASN A 134 13.81 -3.90 -8.53
CA ASN A 134 15.21 -4.31 -8.26
C ASN A 134 16.10 -4.55 -9.49
N VAL A 135 15.97 -3.72 -10.51
CA VAL A 135 16.79 -3.88 -11.73
C VAL A 135 18.09 -3.11 -11.62
N ILE A 136 19.16 -3.75 -12.10
CA ILE A 136 20.49 -3.17 -12.21
C ILE A 136 20.60 -2.43 -13.56
N VAL A 137 20.96 -1.16 -13.53
CA VAL A 137 21.34 -0.37 -14.70
C VAL A 137 22.82 -0.04 -14.56
N LYS A 138 23.65 -0.43 -15.54
CA LYS A 138 25.09 -0.21 -15.44
C LYS A 138 25.45 1.25 -15.64
N ALA A 139 26.54 1.68 -15.01
CA ALA A 139 27.09 3.01 -15.22
C ALA A 139 27.26 3.30 -16.72
N GLY A 140 26.68 4.40 -17.19
CA GLY A 140 26.69 4.83 -18.59
C GLY A 140 25.64 4.20 -19.50
N GLU A 141 24.80 3.31 -18.98
CA GLU A 141 23.64 2.79 -19.71
C GLU A 141 22.38 3.63 -19.44
N LEU A 142 21.48 3.61 -20.42
CA LEU A 142 20.13 4.17 -20.31
C LEU A 142 19.10 3.04 -20.31
N LEU A 143 18.21 3.09 -19.35
CA LEU A 143 17.04 2.24 -19.27
C LEU A 143 15.79 3.04 -19.63
N GLU A 144 15.08 2.58 -20.65
CA GLU A 144 13.74 3.03 -20.98
C GLU A 144 12.71 2.02 -20.48
N HIS A 145 11.74 2.49 -19.68
CA HIS A 145 10.63 1.69 -19.21
C HIS A 145 9.30 2.37 -19.55
N ASN A 146 8.44 1.62 -20.24
CA ASN A 146 7.15 2.07 -20.75
C ASN A 146 6.01 1.29 -20.09
N PHE A 147 5.07 2.00 -19.48
CA PHE A 147 3.90 1.41 -18.82
C PHE A 147 2.65 2.29 -19.01
N THR A 148 1.48 1.81 -18.61
CA THR A 148 0.24 2.61 -18.60
C THR A 148 -0.31 2.67 -17.19
N ALA A 149 -0.63 3.87 -16.70
CA ALA A 149 -1.29 4.07 -15.42
C ALA A 149 -2.73 4.54 -15.63
N ASN A 150 -3.61 4.18 -14.69
CA ASN A 150 -4.97 4.70 -14.62
C ASN A 150 -5.06 5.74 -13.50
N VAL A 151 -5.73 6.84 -13.80
CA VAL A 151 -6.12 7.91 -12.87
C VAL A 151 -7.63 7.84 -12.71
N CYS A 152 -8.10 7.71 -11.46
CA CYS A 152 -9.52 7.59 -11.17
C CYS A 152 -9.77 7.97 -9.71
N ASP A 153 -10.92 8.60 -9.47
CA ASP A 153 -11.40 8.93 -8.13
C ASP A 153 -11.43 7.70 -7.21
N ILE A 154 -11.34 7.94 -5.91
CA ILE A 154 -11.27 6.89 -4.89
C ILE A 154 -12.08 7.26 -3.65
N ILE A 155 -12.31 6.27 -2.79
CA ILE A 155 -12.72 6.50 -1.41
C ILE A 155 -11.52 6.07 -0.56
N PRO A 156 -10.74 7.02 -0.02
CA PRO A 156 -9.57 6.71 0.79
C PRO A 156 -9.93 6.06 2.11
N ARG A 157 -8.94 5.44 2.77
CA ARG A 157 -9.15 4.80 4.06
C ARG A 157 -9.64 5.76 5.13
N GLY A 158 -10.67 5.31 5.84
CA GLY A 158 -11.31 6.08 6.90
C GLY A 158 -12.14 7.26 6.39
N LYS A 159 -12.39 7.34 5.09
CA LYS A 159 -13.28 8.31 4.46
C LYS A 159 -14.55 7.60 3.99
N THR A 160 -15.63 8.37 3.89
CA THR A 160 -16.96 7.90 3.43
C THR A 160 -17.42 8.62 2.16
N GLU A 161 -16.63 9.57 1.67
CA GLU A 161 -16.90 10.37 0.49
C GLU A 161 -15.86 10.08 -0.61
N ILE A 162 -16.22 10.41 -1.84
CA ILE A 162 -15.35 10.25 -3.00
C ILE A 162 -14.34 11.41 -3.03
N TYR A 163 -13.07 11.08 -3.09
CA TYR A 163 -11.96 12.00 -3.32
C TYR A 163 -11.54 11.92 -4.78
N ARG A 164 -11.38 13.10 -5.38
CA ARG A 164 -10.84 13.22 -6.72
C ARG A 164 -9.35 12.88 -6.71
N ASP A 165 -8.94 12.02 -7.62
CA ASP A 165 -7.53 11.81 -7.97
C ASP A 165 -7.37 12.15 -9.45
N ASP A 166 -6.68 13.26 -9.74
CA ASP A 166 -6.41 13.74 -11.08
C ASP A 166 -4.91 13.84 -11.34
N SER A 167 -4.15 12.88 -10.82
CA SER A 167 -2.71 12.92 -10.85
C SER A 167 -2.04 11.61 -11.26
N ILE A 168 -0.86 11.74 -11.85
CA ILE A 168 0.07 10.65 -12.11
C ILE A 168 1.21 10.79 -11.12
N ASP A 169 1.36 9.80 -10.25
CA ASP A 169 2.52 9.66 -9.38
C ASP A 169 3.51 8.67 -9.99
N ILE A 170 4.79 9.06 -10.02
CA ILE A 170 5.92 8.23 -10.40
C ILE A 170 6.96 8.32 -9.28
N THR A 171 7.25 7.18 -8.66
CA THR A 171 8.19 7.09 -7.54
C THR A 171 9.32 6.15 -7.91
N ILE A 172 10.56 6.62 -7.81
CA ILE A 172 11.76 5.78 -7.92
C ILE A 172 12.41 5.63 -6.54
N ILE A 173 12.91 4.44 -6.25
CA ILE A 173 13.64 4.13 -5.02
C ILE A 173 14.77 3.14 -5.32
N GLY A 174 15.85 3.23 -4.56
CA GLY A 174 17.00 2.33 -4.67
C GLY A 174 18.34 3.04 -4.77
N GLN A 175 19.40 2.26 -4.91
CA GLN A 175 20.77 2.76 -4.92
C GLN A 175 21.04 3.58 -6.17
N ASN A 176 21.53 4.81 -5.99
CA ASN A 176 21.82 5.78 -7.05
C ASN A 176 20.61 6.04 -7.97
N ALA A 177 19.39 5.88 -7.44
CA ALA A 177 18.14 6.01 -8.17
C ALA A 177 17.97 7.40 -8.77
N CYS A 178 17.91 7.50 -10.10
CA CYS A 178 17.81 8.77 -10.79
C CYS A 178 16.72 8.77 -11.86
N MET A 179 16.08 9.93 -12.04
CA MET A 179 15.14 10.20 -13.15
C MET A 179 15.76 11.18 -14.13
N ASN A 180 15.70 10.86 -15.42
CA ASN A 180 16.23 11.71 -16.49
C ASN A 180 15.13 12.32 -17.35
N LEU A 181 14.11 11.54 -17.71
CA LEU A 181 13.02 11.97 -18.57
C LEU A 181 11.73 11.22 -18.25
N VAL A 182 10.62 11.96 -18.26
CA VAL A 182 9.26 11.41 -18.16
C VAL A 182 8.43 11.99 -19.30
N THR A 183 7.78 11.13 -20.08
CA THR A 183 6.74 11.53 -21.03
C THR A 183 5.41 10.93 -20.63
N LEU A 184 4.34 11.72 -20.71
CA LEU A 184 2.98 11.29 -20.46
C LEU A 184 2.12 11.59 -21.68
N GLU A 185 1.34 10.59 -22.10
CA GLU A 185 0.41 10.70 -23.21
C GLU A 185 -0.94 10.09 -22.81
N GLU A 186 -2.03 10.82 -23.04
CA GLU A 186 -3.39 10.31 -22.81
C GLU A 186 -3.70 9.13 -23.74
N ALA A 187 -4.19 8.03 -23.17
CA ALA A 187 -4.43 6.77 -23.86
C ALA A 187 -5.88 6.28 -23.68
N PRO A 188 -6.89 7.03 -24.18
CA PRO A 188 -8.29 6.80 -23.84
C PRO A 188 -8.87 5.47 -24.34
N GLN A 189 -8.24 4.87 -25.35
CA GLN A 189 -8.66 3.58 -25.94
C GLN A 189 -8.03 2.37 -25.24
N THR A 190 -7.11 2.59 -24.30
CA THR A 190 -6.45 1.53 -23.55
C THR A 190 -7.44 0.86 -22.60
N PRO A 191 -7.52 -0.48 -22.57
CA PRO A 191 -8.32 -1.20 -21.60
C PRO A 191 -7.80 -1.01 -20.17
N THR A 192 -8.71 -1.12 -19.21
CA THR A 192 -8.43 -1.05 -17.76
C THR A 192 -8.84 -2.36 -17.08
N ILE A 193 -8.03 -2.79 -16.12
CA ILE A 193 -8.37 -3.83 -15.14
C ILE A 193 -8.89 -3.11 -13.90
N TYR A 194 -10.21 -3.11 -13.69
CA TYR A 194 -10.82 -2.66 -12.44
C TYR A 194 -10.75 -3.79 -11.42
N VAL A 195 -10.23 -3.49 -10.24
CA VAL A 195 -10.02 -4.47 -9.18
C VAL A 195 -10.95 -4.14 -8.00
N ALA A 196 -11.72 -5.13 -7.58
CA ALA A 196 -12.65 -5.05 -6.45
C ALA A 196 -12.32 -6.13 -5.42
N GLY A 197 -12.28 -5.76 -4.14
CA GLY A 197 -11.98 -6.71 -3.07
C GLY A 197 -11.57 -6.08 -1.73
N ASP A 198 -10.86 -6.86 -0.92
CA ASP A 198 -10.44 -6.57 0.45
C ASP A 198 -8.95 -6.12 0.62
N SER A 199 -8.38 -6.32 1.81
CA SER A 199 -7.00 -5.92 2.15
C SER A 199 -5.90 -6.74 1.46
N THR A 200 -6.23 -7.94 0.94
CA THR A 200 -5.23 -8.88 0.39
C THR A 200 -4.79 -8.54 -1.04
N LEU A 201 -5.49 -7.62 -1.69
CA LEU A 201 -5.23 -7.14 -3.04
C LEU A 201 -5.20 -5.60 -3.16
N THR A 202 -5.55 -4.87 -2.09
CA THR A 202 -5.52 -3.41 -2.08
C THR A 202 -4.14 -2.80 -2.22
N ASP A 203 -4.11 -1.61 -2.80
CA ASP A 203 -2.95 -0.73 -2.71
C ASP A 203 -2.75 -0.37 -1.23
N GLN A 204 -1.61 -0.74 -0.66
CA GLN A 204 -1.26 -0.46 0.72
C GLN A 204 -0.20 0.64 0.78
N GLY A 205 -0.40 1.62 1.67
CA GLY A 205 0.64 2.57 2.02
C GLY A 205 1.82 1.92 2.75
N THR A 206 2.93 2.62 2.77
CA THR A 206 4.08 2.27 3.59
C THR A 206 4.72 3.52 4.17
N ILE A 207 5.56 3.35 5.19
CA ILE A 207 6.44 4.41 5.67
C ILE A 207 7.82 4.28 5.04
N TYR A 208 8.58 5.38 4.97
CA TYR A 208 9.99 5.34 4.63
C TYR A 208 10.90 5.91 5.74
N PRO A 209 12.14 5.37 5.93
CA PRO A 209 12.89 4.40 5.12
C PRO A 209 12.16 3.10 4.75
N TYR A 210 12.00 2.86 3.45
CA TYR A 210 11.12 1.82 2.94
C TYR A 210 11.71 0.44 3.15
N ASN A 211 10.93 -0.45 3.76
CA ASN A 211 11.29 -1.84 3.98
C ASN A 211 10.22 -2.78 3.40
N PRO A 212 10.54 -3.54 2.33
CA PRO A 212 9.57 -4.43 1.68
C PRO A 212 9.12 -5.61 2.57
N LEU A 213 9.86 -5.95 3.63
CA LEU A 213 9.55 -7.08 4.52
C LEU A 213 8.48 -6.75 5.56
N THR A 214 8.35 -5.48 5.91
CA THR A 214 7.41 -4.98 6.93
C THR A 214 6.30 -4.13 6.33
N SER A 215 6.37 -3.83 5.03
CA SER A 215 5.31 -3.13 4.29
C SER A 215 4.18 -4.10 3.94
N TYR A 216 2.96 -3.79 4.35
CA TYR A 216 1.76 -4.48 3.84
C TYR A 216 1.70 -4.32 2.32
N CYS A 217 1.30 -5.33 1.57
CA CYS A 217 1.13 -5.19 0.12
C CYS A 217 0.03 -6.12 -0.39
N GLY A 218 -0.89 -5.60 -1.20
CA GLY A 218 -1.89 -6.41 -1.88
C GLY A 218 -1.35 -6.94 -3.21
N TRP A 219 -1.77 -8.14 -3.63
CA TRP A 219 -1.25 -8.71 -4.87
C TRP A 219 -1.58 -7.87 -6.12
N ALA A 220 -2.74 -7.19 -6.16
CA ALA A 220 -3.10 -6.36 -7.32
C ALA A 220 -2.28 -5.05 -7.38
N GLN A 221 -1.67 -4.63 -6.27
CA GLN A 221 -0.68 -3.55 -6.24
C GLN A 221 0.59 -3.92 -7.03
N ILE A 222 0.90 -5.23 -7.16
CA ILE A 222 2.06 -5.73 -7.91
C ILE A 222 1.72 -6.08 -9.36
N LEU A 223 0.43 -6.29 -9.68
CA LEU A 223 0.00 -6.71 -11.02
C LEU A 223 0.60 -5.88 -12.19
N PRO A 224 0.75 -4.53 -12.10
CA PRO A 224 1.36 -3.73 -13.18
C PRO A 224 2.80 -4.13 -13.56
N LEU A 225 3.55 -4.75 -12.64
CA LEU A 225 4.90 -5.26 -12.90
C LEU A 225 4.91 -6.34 -13.99
N PHE A 226 3.80 -7.05 -14.16
CA PHE A 226 3.63 -8.11 -15.15
C PHE A 226 2.92 -7.64 -16.43
N LEU A 227 2.70 -6.32 -16.59
CA LEU A 227 1.96 -5.77 -17.73
C LEU A 227 2.90 -4.96 -18.64
N SER A 228 2.74 -5.14 -19.96
CA SER A 228 3.28 -4.22 -20.94
C SER A 228 2.45 -2.93 -20.97
N GLN A 229 3.01 -1.85 -21.51
CA GLN A 229 2.22 -0.68 -21.92
C GLN A 229 1.02 -1.11 -22.81
N GLY A 230 -0.10 -0.41 -22.66
CA GLY A 230 -1.34 -0.65 -23.40
C GLY A 230 -2.46 -1.31 -22.60
N ILE A 231 -2.29 -1.47 -21.29
CA ILE A 231 -3.33 -1.83 -20.31
C ILE A 231 -2.99 -1.20 -18.96
N ALA A 232 -3.99 -0.75 -18.21
CA ALA A 232 -3.80 -0.14 -16.89
C ALA A 232 -4.54 -0.91 -15.80
N VAL A 233 -4.10 -0.77 -14.55
CA VAL A 233 -4.83 -1.27 -13.36
C VAL A 233 -5.47 -0.09 -12.64
N SER A 234 -6.75 -0.22 -12.32
CA SER A 234 -7.50 0.70 -11.46
C SER A 234 -7.98 -0.07 -10.22
N ASN A 235 -7.26 0.09 -9.12
CA ASN A 235 -7.51 -0.67 -7.90
C ASN A 235 -8.50 0.06 -6.98
N HIS A 236 -9.69 -0.50 -6.83
CA HIS A 236 -10.76 0.02 -5.98
C HIS A 236 -11.04 -0.86 -4.75
N SER A 237 -10.30 -1.96 -4.58
CA SER A 237 -10.35 -2.72 -3.34
C SER A 237 -9.90 -1.88 -2.17
N HIS A 238 -10.35 -2.22 -0.97
CA HIS A 238 -9.97 -1.51 0.24
C HIS A 238 -9.98 -2.45 1.44
N SER A 239 -9.15 -2.15 2.44
CA SER A 239 -9.07 -2.95 3.66
C SER A 239 -10.43 -3.02 4.37
N GLY A 240 -10.84 -4.24 4.74
CA GLY A 240 -12.09 -4.49 5.46
C GLY A 240 -13.34 -4.63 4.59
N LEU A 241 -13.27 -4.39 3.27
CA LEU A 241 -14.45 -4.50 2.42
C LEU A 241 -14.98 -5.94 2.32
N THR A 242 -16.31 -6.03 2.23
CA THR A 242 -17.08 -7.22 1.84
C THR A 242 -17.70 -6.99 0.47
N THR A 243 -18.28 -8.04 -0.10
CA THR A 243 -19.12 -7.94 -1.30
C THR A 243 -20.33 -7.01 -1.12
N GLU A 244 -20.79 -6.75 0.10
CA GLU A 244 -21.88 -5.81 0.35
C GLU A 244 -21.36 -4.37 0.51
N SER A 245 -20.33 -4.19 1.34
CA SER A 245 -19.82 -2.86 1.67
C SER A 245 -19.17 -2.18 0.47
N PHE A 246 -18.49 -2.92 -0.43
CA PHE A 246 -17.93 -2.36 -1.67
C PHE A 246 -19.01 -1.67 -2.52
N ARG A 247 -20.24 -2.20 -2.56
CA ARG A 247 -21.38 -1.56 -3.22
C ARG A 247 -21.93 -0.42 -2.38
N ARG A 248 -22.31 -0.71 -1.13
CA ARG A 248 -23.02 0.23 -0.25
C ARG A 248 -22.23 1.52 -0.02
N GLU A 249 -20.91 1.42 0.06
CA GLU A 249 -20.02 2.55 0.35
C GLU A 249 -19.61 3.31 -0.92
N GLY A 250 -20.02 2.87 -2.12
CA GLY A 250 -19.88 3.63 -3.36
C GLY A 250 -18.65 3.32 -4.20
N HIS A 251 -17.80 2.35 -3.81
CA HIS A 251 -16.65 1.92 -4.61
C HIS A 251 -17.09 1.38 -5.97
N LEU A 252 -18.17 0.59 -6.02
CA LEU A 252 -18.75 0.12 -7.27
C LEU A 252 -19.20 1.28 -8.16
N SER A 253 -19.83 2.30 -7.60
CA SER A 253 -20.35 3.44 -8.37
C SER A 253 -19.23 4.18 -9.11
N ILE A 254 -18.05 4.31 -8.49
CA ILE A 254 -16.87 4.87 -9.17
C ILE A 254 -16.48 4.01 -10.38
N VAL A 255 -16.45 2.69 -10.21
CA VAL A 255 -16.13 1.76 -11.30
C VAL A 255 -17.17 1.87 -12.41
N GLU A 256 -18.47 1.81 -12.09
CA GLU A 256 -19.57 1.87 -13.06
C GLU A 256 -19.62 3.16 -13.88
N ASN A 257 -19.08 4.25 -13.34
CA ASN A 257 -18.97 5.53 -14.03
C ASN A 257 -17.82 5.58 -15.06
N ASN A 258 -16.83 4.69 -14.94
CA ASN A 258 -15.61 4.74 -15.75
C ASN A 258 -15.39 3.48 -16.62
N ILE A 259 -15.95 2.34 -16.21
CA ILE A 259 -15.77 1.06 -16.90
C ILE A 259 -16.48 1.07 -18.26
N LYS A 260 -15.78 0.57 -19.28
CA LYS A 260 -16.22 0.58 -20.68
C LYS A 260 -15.98 -0.78 -21.36
N PRO A 261 -16.54 -1.02 -22.57
CA PRO A 261 -16.28 -2.24 -23.31
C PRO A 261 -14.78 -2.53 -23.48
N LYS A 262 -14.41 -3.81 -23.36
CA LYS A 262 -13.02 -4.35 -23.34
C LYS A 262 -12.25 -4.16 -22.04
N ASP A 263 -12.78 -3.44 -21.07
CA ASP A 263 -12.22 -3.44 -19.71
C ASP A 263 -12.52 -4.78 -19.02
N LEU A 264 -11.75 -5.08 -17.98
CA LEU A 264 -11.97 -6.22 -17.10
C LEU A 264 -12.40 -5.73 -15.72
N PHE A 265 -13.27 -6.49 -15.07
CA PHE A 265 -13.60 -6.31 -13.66
C PHE A 265 -13.22 -7.58 -12.89
N ILE A 266 -12.09 -7.53 -12.20
CA ILE A 266 -11.59 -8.63 -11.37
C ILE A 266 -12.11 -8.45 -9.95
N MET A 267 -12.79 -9.47 -9.43
CA MET A 267 -13.36 -9.46 -8.08
C MET A 267 -12.78 -10.58 -7.22
N GLN A 268 -12.24 -10.22 -6.05
CA GLN A 268 -11.80 -11.16 -5.00
C GLN A 268 -12.29 -10.69 -3.63
N PHE A 269 -13.17 -11.47 -3.01
CA PHE A 269 -13.73 -11.20 -1.69
C PHE A 269 -13.78 -12.49 -0.85
N GLY A 270 -14.12 -12.40 0.43
CA GLY A 270 -14.30 -13.56 1.31
C GLY A 270 -13.72 -13.35 2.72
N HIS A 271 -12.61 -12.61 2.86
CA HIS A 271 -11.93 -12.46 4.15
C HIS A 271 -12.78 -11.79 5.22
N ASN A 272 -13.59 -10.81 4.81
CA ASN A 272 -14.47 -10.05 5.69
C ASN A 272 -15.92 -10.54 5.58
N ASP A 273 -16.33 -11.05 4.42
CA ASP A 273 -17.65 -11.66 4.20
C ASP A 273 -17.89 -12.80 5.19
N GLN A 274 -16.89 -13.66 5.44
CA GLN A 274 -17.00 -14.75 6.42
C GLN A 274 -17.33 -14.33 7.86
N LYS A 275 -17.12 -13.06 8.20
CA LYS A 275 -17.38 -12.52 9.55
C LYS A 275 -18.84 -12.05 9.67
N ASP A 276 -19.54 -11.88 8.56
CA ASP A 276 -20.93 -11.46 8.49
C ASP A 276 -21.83 -12.65 8.16
N LYS A 277 -22.73 -12.99 9.08
CA LYS A 277 -23.66 -14.12 8.92
C LYS A 277 -24.63 -13.94 7.75
N THR A 278 -24.85 -12.71 7.29
CA THR A 278 -25.70 -12.43 6.12
C THR A 278 -24.98 -12.67 4.80
N LEU A 279 -23.65 -12.84 4.84
CA LEU A 279 -22.78 -13.07 3.68
C LEU A 279 -22.16 -14.47 3.71
N ASP A 280 -22.94 -15.48 4.12
CA ASP A 280 -22.53 -16.87 4.02
C ASP A 280 -22.16 -17.23 2.56
N ALA A 281 -21.21 -18.16 2.40
CA ALA A 281 -20.57 -18.43 1.12
C ALA A 281 -21.56 -18.71 -0.02
N PHE A 282 -22.56 -19.56 0.20
CA PHE A 282 -23.50 -19.99 -0.85
C PHE A 282 -24.77 -19.13 -0.93
N GLY A 283 -25.04 -18.32 0.10
CA GLY A 283 -26.12 -17.36 0.17
C GLY A 283 -25.69 -15.95 -0.27
N GLY A 284 -25.60 -15.03 0.70
CA GLY A 284 -25.41 -13.60 0.43
C GLY A 284 -24.17 -13.28 -0.40
N TYR A 285 -23.05 -13.93 -0.10
CA TYR A 285 -21.79 -13.77 -0.85
C TYR A 285 -21.95 -14.14 -2.32
N ALA A 286 -22.38 -15.38 -2.61
CA ALA A 286 -22.58 -15.85 -3.97
C ALA A 286 -23.62 -15.01 -4.74
N ASN A 287 -24.69 -14.57 -4.08
CA ASN A 287 -25.71 -13.71 -4.69
C ASN A 287 -25.14 -12.35 -5.08
N ASN A 288 -24.28 -11.76 -4.25
CA ASN A 288 -23.61 -10.51 -4.57
C ASN A 288 -22.63 -10.67 -5.74
N LEU A 289 -21.86 -11.77 -5.80
CA LEU A 289 -21.01 -12.06 -6.96
C LEU A 289 -21.81 -12.19 -8.26
N ARG A 290 -22.94 -12.93 -8.25
CA ARG A 290 -23.84 -13.03 -9.41
C ARG A 290 -24.30 -11.66 -9.89
N ARG A 291 -24.69 -10.79 -8.95
CA ARG A 291 -25.15 -9.44 -9.24
C ARG A 291 -24.06 -8.58 -9.87
N TYR A 292 -22.85 -8.59 -9.32
CA TYR A 292 -21.71 -7.88 -9.91
C TYR A 292 -21.43 -8.32 -11.35
N ILE A 293 -21.49 -9.63 -11.61
CA ILE A 293 -21.29 -10.17 -12.97
C ILE A 293 -22.32 -9.61 -13.95
N ASP A 294 -23.59 -9.57 -13.56
CA ASP A 294 -24.67 -9.09 -14.43
C ASP A 294 -24.50 -7.59 -14.71
N GLU A 295 -24.24 -6.77 -13.69
CA GLU A 295 -24.04 -5.31 -13.82
C GLU A 295 -22.80 -4.95 -14.66
N VAL A 296 -21.68 -5.67 -14.49
CA VAL A 296 -20.48 -5.47 -15.31
C VAL A 296 -20.74 -5.82 -16.78
N ARG A 297 -21.53 -6.86 -17.04
CA ARG A 297 -21.92 -7.25 -18.42
C ARG A 297 -22.83 -6.22 -19.07
N GLU A 298 -23.73 -5.59 -18.31
CA GLU A 298 -24.57 -4.49 -18.81
C GLU A 298 -23.72 -3.30 -19.28
N LYS A 299 -22.55 -3.07 -18.68
CA LYS A 299 -21.56 -2.06 -19.13
C LYS A 299 -20.69 -2.52 -20.31
N GLY A 300 -20.84 -3.77 -20.76
CA GLY A 300 -20.06 -4.37 -21.86
C GLY A 300 -18.64 -4.79 -21.48
N ALA A 301 -18.30 -4.79 -20.19
CA ALA A 301 -17.00 -5.20 -19.68
C ALA A 301 -16.96 -6.70 -19.33
N CYS A 302 -15.76 -7.23 -19.11
CA CYS A 302 -15.53 -8.65 -18.84
C CYS A 302 -15.36 -8.90 -17.32
N PRO A 303 -16.35 -9.48 -16.63
CA PRO A 303 -16.19 -9.89 -15.24
C PRO A 303 -15.30 -11.13 -15.13
N VAL A 304 -14.45 -11.17 -14.11
CA VAL A 304 -13.55 -12.28 -13.78
C VAL A 304 -13.59 -12.50 -12.28
N ILE A 305 -13.83 -13.74 -11.84
CA ILE A 305 -13.77 -14.10 -10.42
C ILE A 305 -12.37 -14.57 -10.07
N VAL A 306 -11.86 -14.11 -8.93
CA VAL A 306 -10.68 -14.66 -8.25
C VAL A 306 -11.14 -15.22 -6.91
N THR A 307 -10.83 -16.49 -6.63
CA THR A 307 -11.12 -17.11 -5.32
C THR A 307 -10.27 -16.46 -4.21
N PRO A 308 -10.76 -16.37 -2.95
CA PRO A 308 -10.02 -15.75 -1.86
C PRO A 308 -8.66 -16.42 -1.61
N VAL A 309 -7.60 -15.61 -1.50
CA VAL A 309 -6.27 -16.10 -1.09
C VAL A 309 -6.34 -16.77 0.29
N SER A 310 -5.55 -17.81 0.49
CA SER A 310 -5.49 -18.53 1.76
C SER A 310 -4.66 -17.80 2.82
N ARG A 311 -4.85 -18.20 4.08
CA ARG A 311 -4.05 -17.71 5.23
C ARG A 311 -3.02 -18.75 5.63
N ASN A 312 -1.92 -18.29 6.22
CA ASN A 312 -0.95 -19.18 6.85
C ASN A 312 -1.39 -19.61 8.27
N ILE A 313 -2.52 -20.31 8.36
CA ILE A 313 -3.09 -20.81 9.62
C ILE A 313 -3.05 -22.33 9.62
N TRP A 314 -2.66 -22.89 10.76
CA TRP A 314 -2.47 -24.33 10.96
C TRP A 314 -3.14 -24.73 12.27
N ASN A 315 -3.65 -25.96 12.37
CA ASN A 315 -4.36 -26.47 13.56
C ASN A 315 -3.41 -26.83 14.74
N GLY A 316 -2.18 -26.33 14.71
CA GLY A 316 -1.08 -26.69 15.61
C GLY A 316 0.18 -27.11 14.85
N ILE A 317 1.30 -27.29 15.57
CA ILE A 317 2.52 -27.89 15.03
C ILE A 317 2.16 -29.32 14.60
N ASP A 318 2.34 -29.63 13.32
CA ASP A 318 2.06 -30.94 12.69
C ASP A 318 0.58 -31.37 12.60
N CYS A 319 -0.39 -30.51 12.96
CA CYS A 319 -1.83 -30.82 12.90
C CYS A 319 -2.51 -30.52 11.55
N GLY A 320 -1.71 -30.22 10.51
CA GLY A 320 -2.21 -29.90 9.17
C GLY A 320 -2.70 -28.46 8.99
N PHE A 321 -2.84 -28.08 7.73
CA PHE A 321 -3.29 -26.78 7.29
C PHE A 321 -4.76 -26.54 7.66
N ASN A 322 -5.08 -25.35 8.16
CA ASN A 322 -6.44 -24.96 8.49
C ASN A 322 -7.04 -24.10 7.37
N ASP A 323 -7.78 -24.75 6.48
CA ASP A 323 -8.41 -24.08 5.36
C ASP A 323 -9.72 -23.38 5.78
N MET A 324 -9.59 -22.08 6.07
CA MET A 324 -10.68 -21.23 6.51
C MET A 324 -11.58 -20.73 5.37
N PHE A 325 -11.20 -20.93 4.10
CA PHE A 325 -11.85 -20.27 2.97
C PHE A 325 -12.38 -21.20 1.89
N LYS A 326 -12.28 -22.52 2.10
CA LYS A 326 -12.74 -23.53 1.15
C LYS A 326 -14.17 -23.31 0.66
N ASP A 327 -15.11 -23.03 1.56
CA ASP A 327 -16.52 -22.82 1.19
C ASP A 327 -16.71 -21.58 0.31
N TYR A 328 -15.98 -20.49 0.58
CA TYR A 328 -16.01 -19.28 -0.24
C TYR A 328 -15.36 -19.49 -1.61
N ALA A 329 -14.27 -20.26 -1.67
CA ALA A 329 -13.66 -20.66 -2.94
C ALA A 329 -14.61 -21.54 -3.77
N ASP A 330 -15.30 -22.49 -3.15
CA ASP A 330 -16.31 -23.33 -3.81
C ASP A 330 -17.50 -22.51 -4.31
N ALA A 331 -17.94 -21.51 -3.56
CA ALA A 331 -18.96 -20.57 -4.00
C ALA A 331 -18.51 -19.77 -5.24
N CYS A 332 -17.26 -19.28 -5.27
CA CYS A 332 -16.67 -18.64 -6.45
C CYS A 332 -16.68 -19.55 -7.67
N ILE A 333 -16.23 -20.80 -7.52
CA ILE A 333 -16.22 -21.80 -8.60
C ILE A 333 -17.64 -22.06 -9.12
N LEU A 334 -18.61 -22.22 -8.21
CA LEU A 334 -20.01 -22.43 -8.54
C LEU A 334 -20.56 -21.26 -9.37
N VAL A 335 -20.39 -20.03 -8.88
CA VAL A 335 -20.89 -18.82 -9.56
C VAL A 335 -20.20 -18.61 -10.90
N ALA A 336 -18.89 -18.83 -10.99
CA ALA A 336 -18.15 -18.68 -12.23
C ALA A 336 -18.64 -19.64 -13.31
N LYS A 337 -18.89 -20.90 -12.94
CA LYS A 337 -19.47 -21.92 -13.82
C LYS A 337 -20.90 -21.58 -14.22
N GLU A 338 -21.75 -21.18 -13.27
CA GLU A 338 -23.15 -20.81 -13.52
C GLU A 338 -23.26 -19.65 -14.50
N LYS A 339 -22.48 -18.60 -14.26
CA LYS A 339 -22.51 -17.38 -15.08
C LYS A 339 -21.67 -17.48 -16.34
N GLY A 340 -20.82 -18.50 -16.48
CA GLY A 340 -19.91 -18.64 -17.62
C GLY A 340 -18.88 -17.51 -17.70
N VAL A 341 -18.26 -17.18 -16.58
CA VAL A 341 -17.19 -16.16 -16.50
C VAL A 341 -15.84 -16.83 -16.21
N PRO A 342 -14.71 -16.24 -16.63
CA PRO A 342 -13.40 -16.74 -16.25
C PRO A 342 -13.21 -16.77 -14.73
N LEU A 343 -12.51 -17.80 -14.26
CA LEU A 343 -12.13 -18.00 -12.87
C LEU A 343 -10.61 -18.08 -12.76
N ILE A 344 -10.04 -17.39 -11.78
CA ILE A 344 -8.65 -17.55 -11.33
C ILE A 344 -8.71 -18.21 -9.95
N ASP A 345 -8.29 -19.46 -9.85
CA ASP A 345 -8.28 -20.21 -8.59
C ASP A 345 -7.06 -19.88 -7.74
N LEU A 346 -6.97 -18.64 -7.25
CA LEU A 346 -5.87 -18.23 -6.37
C LEU A 346 -5.91 -18.97 -5.01
N HIS A 347 -7.06 -19.49 -4.61
CA HIS A 347 -7.22 -20.19 -3.34
C HIS A 347 -6.41 -21.49 -3.37
N GLU A 348 -6.69 -22.39 -4.32
CA GLU A 348 -5.93 -23.63 -4.49
C GLU A 348 -4.43 -23.35 -4.65
N ARG A 349 -4.08 -22.40 -5.52
CA ARG A 349 -2.68 -22.04 -5.81
C ARG A 349 -1.93 -21.51 -4.58
N SER A 350 -2.60 -20.73 -3.73
CA SER A 350 -1.99 -20.19 -2.50
C SER A 350 -1.88 -21.24 -1.39
N VAL A 351 -2.85 -22.16 -1.28
CA VAL A 351 -2.77 -23.31 -0.37
C VAL A 351 -1.56 -24.18 -0.74
N ASP A 352 -1.41 -24.53 -2.02
CA ASP A 352 -0.26 -25.28 -2.53
C ASP A 352 1.07 -24.59 -2.21
N PHE A 353 1.12 -23.26 -2.38
CA PHE A 353 2.30 -22.46 -2.04
C PHE A 353 2.65 -22.58 -0.55
N ILE A 354 1.66 -22.42 0.34
CA ILE A 354 1.87 -22.52 1.80
C ILE A 354 2.29 -23.94 2.20
N LEU A 355 1.62 -24.97 1.67
CA LEU A 355 1.94 -26.37 1.96
C LEU A 355 3.34 -26.75 1.49
N LYS A 356 3.74 -26.31 0.29
CA LYS A 356 5.08 -26.58 -0.27
C LYS A 356 6.20 -25.98 0.58
N HIS A 357 5.98 -24.80 1.16
CA HIS A 357 6.98 -24.14 2.00
C HIS A 357 6.90 -24.58 3.47
N GLY A 358 5.73 -25.01 3.93
CA GLY A 358 5.43 -25.28 5.33
C GLY A 358 5.22 -23.99 6.15
N GLN A 359 4.66 -24.13 7.35
CA GLN A 359 4.24 -23.01 8.23
C GLN A 359 5.33 -21.94 8.43
N LYS A 360 6.55 -22.37 8.80
CA LYS A 360 7.66 -21.47 9.15
C LYS A 360 8.25 -20.74 7.95
N ASN A 361 8.38 -21.39 6.79
CA ASN A 361 9.00 -20.72 5.64
C ASN A 361 7.99 -19.83 4.91
N SER A 362 6.71 -20.23 4.88
CA SER A 362 5.65 -19.41 4.31
C SER A 362 5.40 -18.12 5.09
N SER A 363 5.67 -18.07 6.41
CA SER A 363 5.49 -16.85 7.22
C SER A 363 6.35 -15.66 6.76
N LYS A 364 7.45 -15.90 6.06
CA LYS A 364 8.33 -14.84 5.52
C LYS A 364 7.69 -14.00 4.41
N TYR A 365 6.58 -14.47 3.84
CA TYR A 365 5.83 -13.77 2.80
C TYR A 365 4.69 -12.91 3.37
N PHE A 366 4.47 -12.99 4.68
CA PHE A 366 3.50 -12.17 5.41
C PHE A 366 4.22 -11.06 6.17
N VAL A 367 3.48 -10.02 6.54
CA VAL A 367 3.98 -9.02 7.49
C VAL A 367 4.29 -9.71 8.82
N PRO A 368 5.38 -9.36 9.54
CA PRO A 368 5.74 -10.03 10.79
C PRO A 368 4.58 -10.07 11.79
N LYS A 369 4.36 -11.25 12.38
CA LYS A 369 3.26 -11.54 13.32
C LYS A 369 1.84 -11.47 12.70
N ASP A 370 1.73 -11.35 11.38
CA ASP A 370 0.48 -11.48 10.60
C ASP A 370 0.47 -12.81 9.82
N TYR A 371 -0.71 -13.39 9.63
CA TYR A 371 -0.93 -14.66 8.89
C TYR A 371 -1.90 -14.52 7.71
N THR A 372 -2.39 -13.30 7.47
CA THR A 372 -3.36 -12.95 6.42
C THR A 372 -2.75 -11.99 5.43
N HIS A 373 -2.07 -10.94 5.90
CA HIS A 373 -1.61 -9.87 5.04
C HIS A 373 -0.18 -10.12 4.56
N ASN A 374 -0.02 -10.09 3.24
CA ASN A 374 1.27 -10.26 2.59
C ASN A 374 2.15 -9.02 2.81
N ASN A 375 3.46 -9.27 2.85
CA ASN A 375 4.44 -8.23 2.58
C ASN A 375 4.67 -8.08 1.06
N ASP A 376 5.57 -7.20 0.62
CA ASP A 376 5.81 -6.98 -0.81
C ASP A 376 6.24 -8.25 -1.57
N PHE A 377 6.93 -9.18 -0.91
CA PHE A 377 7.34 -10.43 -1.54
C PHE A 377 6.19 -11.44 -1.61
N GLY A 378 5.37 -11.56 -0.57
CA GLY A 378 4.17 -12.38 -0.64
C GLY A 378 3.18 -11.88 -1.69
N ALA A 379 3.00 -10.56 -1.77
CA ALA A 379 2.17 -9.95 -2.80
C ALA A 379 2.69 -10.24 -4.21
N PHE A 380 4.01 -10.25 -4.38
CA PHE A 380 4.64 -10.65 -5.64
C PHE A 380 4.35 -12.12 -5.99
N GLU A 381 4.53 -13.05 -5.06
CA GLU A 381 4.23 -14.46 -5.32
C GLU A 381 2.74 -14.69 -5.63
N MET A 382 1.84 -14.04 -4.88
CA MET A 382 0.40 -14.13 -5.17
C MET A 382 0.05 -13.53 -6.54
N ALA A 383 0.65 -12.39 -6.92
CA ALA A 383 0.46 -11.80 -8.24
C ALA A 383 1.01 -12.69 -9.36
N LYS A 384 2.15 -13.37 -9.13
CA LYS A 384 2.71 -14.36 -10.06
C LYS A 384 1.74 -15.52 -10.28
N LEU A 385 1.16 -16.09 -9.21
CA LEU A 385 0.16 -17.16 -9.31
C LEU A 385 -1.08 -16.71 -10.10
N VAL A 386 -1.56 -15.48 -9.85
CA VAL A 386 -2.66 -14.87 -10.62
C VAL A 386 -2.32 -14.76 -12.11
N VAL A 387 -1.13 -14.27 -12.45
CA VAL A 387 -0.65 -14.12 -13.84
C VAL A 387 -0.53 -15.48 -14.54
N GLU A 388 -0.04 -16.50 -13.85
CA GLU A 388 0.03 -17.87 -14.37
C GLU A 388 -1.36 -18.44 -14.66
N GLU A 389 -2.34 -18.26 -13.77
CA GLU A 389 -3.72 -18.67 -14.01
C GLU A 389 -4.38 -17.86 -15.14
N ILE A 390 -4.11 -16.55 -15.26
CA ILE A 390 -4.59 -15.74 -16.40
C ILE A 390 -4.09 -16.33 -17.72
N LYS A 391 -2.81 -16.74 -17.79
CA LYS A 391 -2.23 -17.38 -18.99
C LYS A 391 -2.89 -18.72 -19.27
N LYS A 392 -3.05 -19.55 -18.24
CA LYS A 392 -3.67 -20.89 -18.33
C LYS A 392 -5.13 -20.84 -18.78
N VAL A 393 -5.91 -19.91 -18.23
CA VAL A 393 -7.33 -19.69 -18.56
C VAL A 393 -7.50 -18.89 -19.86
N ASN A 394 -6.43 -18.23 -20.33
CA ASN A 394 -6.41 -17.42 -21.55
C ASN A 394 -7.40 -16.24 -21.51
N ILE A 395 -7.38 -15.48 -20.41
CA ILE A 395 -8.31 -14.36 -20.19
C ILE A 395 -7.95 -13.19 -21.13
N LYS A 396 -8.85 -12.89 -22.09
CA LYS A 396 -8.67 -11.81 -23.07
C LYS A 396 -9.37 -10.52 -22.64
N PRO A 397 -8.83 -9.32 -22.98
CA PRO A 397 -7.57 -9.12 -23.69
C PRO A 397 -6.32 -9.24 -22.81
N LEU A 398 -6.46 -9.40 -21.49
CA LEU A 398 -5.38 -9.31 -20.50
C LEU A 398 -4.13 -10.14 -20.85
N VAL A 399 -4.30 -11.39 -21.25
CA VAL A 399 -3.19 -12.31 -21.58
C VAL A 399 -2.21 -11.77 -22.62
N LYS A 400 -2.67 -10.92 -23.56
CA LYS A 400 -1.81 -10.37 -24.62
C LYS A 400 -0.86 -9.27 -24.12
N TYR A 401 -1.14 -8.72 -22.94
CA TYR A 401 -0.35 -7.67 -22.31
C TYR A 401 0.56 -8.21 -21.21
N LEU A 402 0.52 -9.52 -20.93
CA LEU A 402 1.39 -10.10 -19.91
C LEU A 402 2.83 -10.16 -20.43
N ILE A 403 3.76 -9.70 -19.61
CA ILE A 403 5.20 -9.85 -19.85
C ILE A 403 5.77 -10.90 -18.90
N ASP A 404 6.76 -11.65 -19.39
CA ASP A 404 7.55 -12.52 -18.54
C ASP A 404 8.57 -11.68 -17.78
N ILE A 405 8.63 -11.88 -16.47
CA ILE A 405 9.68 -11.27 -15.65
C ILE A 405 10.77 -12.31 -15.46
N PRO A 406 12.00 -12.06 -15.94
CA PRO A 406 13.12 -12.95 -15.67
C PRO A 406 13.36 -13.07 -14.16
N GLU A 407 13.36 -14.29 -13.62
CA GLU A 407 13.50 -14.54 -12.17
C GLU A 407 14.85 -14.02 -11.63
N ASP A 408 15.89 -13.94 -12.46
CA ASP A 408 17.22 -13.40 -12.15
C ASP A 408 17.21 -11.87 -11.95
N LYS A 409 16.20 -11.16 -12.46
CA LYS A 409 16.02 -9.72 -12.25
C LYS A 409 15.34 -9.37 -10.94
N ILE A 410 14.81 -10.36 -10.21
CA ILE A 410 14.25 -10.16 -8.88
C ILE A 410 15.22 -10.80 -7.90
N GLN A 411 15.89 -9.99 -7.08
CA GLN A 411 16.75 -10.49 -6.01
C GLN A 411 15.92 -11.15 -4.89
N ILE A 412 15.37 -12.35 -5.16
CA ILE A 412 14.78 -13.26 -4.17
C ILE A 412 15.84 -13.64 -3.11
N GLU A 413 17.13 -13.41 -3.38
CA GLU A 413 18.22 -13.60 -2.43
C GLU A 413 18.02 -12.83 -1.11
N GLN A 414 17.41 -11.64 -1.13
CA GLN A 414 17.09 -10.90 0.10
C GLN A 414 16.14 -11.67 1.03
N LEU A 415 15.14 -12.38 0.48
CA LEU A 415 14.27 -13.30 1.24
C LEU A 415 15.03 -14.51 1.78
N LYS A 416 15.97 -15.05 0.98
CA LYS A 416 16.78 -16.21 1.37
C LYS A 416 17.70 -15.89 2.55
N SER A 417 18.25 -14.68 2.60
CA SER A 417 19.05 -14.17 3.71
C SER A 417 18.23 -13.60 4.86
N TRP A 418 16.91 -13.45 4.70
CA TRP A 418 16.07 -12.82 5.73
C TRP A 418 15.95 -13.71 6.96
N VAL A 419 16.47 -13.17 8.06
CA VAL A 419 16.26 -13.60 9.43
C VAL A 419 15.32 -12.58 10.05
N GLU A 420 14.20 -13.04 10.62
CA GLU A 420 13.30 -12.16 11.37
C GLU A 420 14.15 -11.44 12.44
N PRO A 421 14.31 -10.12 12.36
CA PRO A 421 15.14 -9.41 13.32
C PRO A 421 14.42 -9.49 14.66
N SER A 422 15.15 -9.81 15.72
CA SER A 422 14.60 -9.73 17.07
C SER A 422 14.12 -8.29 17.32
N ASP A 423 13.10 -8.12 18.18
CA ASP A 423 12.64 -6.78 18.61
C ASP A 423 13.80 -5.90 19.16
N LYS A 424 14.94 -6.51 19.51
CA LYS A 424 16.18 -5.86 19.94
C LYS A 424 17.06 -5.37 18.79
N GLU A 425 17.11 -6.10 17.67
CA GLU A 425 17.87 -5.74 16.45
C GLU A 425 17.16 -4.63 15.67
N ILE A 426 15.83 -4.68 15.55
CA ILE A 426 15.04 -3.57 14.96
C ILE A 426 15.32 -2.27 15.71
N LYS A 427 15.33 -2.32 17.05
CA LYS A 427 15.67 -1.17 17.89
C LYS A 427 17.14 -0.76 17.76
N ALA A 428 18.05 -1.69 17.48
CA ALA A 428 19.46 -1.39 17.31
C ALA A 428 19.74 -0.70 15.97
N ASP A 429 19.13 -1.15 14.87
CA ASP A 429 19.27 -0.53 13.55
C ASP A 429 18.68 0.88 13.53
N VAL A 430 17.48 1.08 14.09
CA VAL A 430 16.87 2.40 14.28
C VAL A 430 17.77 3.30 15.15
N LYS A 431 18.40 2.74 16.19
CA LYS A 431 19.28 3.49 17.11
C LYS A 431 20.66 3.80 16.52
N GLN A 432 21.21 2.93 15.68
CA GLN A 432 22.49 3.14 14.99
C GLN A 432 22.35 4.24 13.93
N TRP A 433 21.17 4.34 13.32
CA TRP A 433 20.81 5.41 12.38
C TRP A 433 20.57 6.76 13.07
N THR A 434 19.87 6.79 14.22
CA THR A 434 19.68 8.04 15.00
C THR A 434 20.97 8.57 15.62
N LYS A 435 21.92 7.68 15.97
CA LYS A 435 23.25 8.10 16.46
C LYS A 435 24.11 8.82 15.43
N ALA A 436 23.84 8.62 14.13
CA ALA A 436 24.54 9.32 13.06
C ALA A 436 24.08 10.78 12.90
N ASN A 437 22.96 11.20 13.54
CA ASN A 437 22.39 12.54 13.41
C ASN A 437 21.76 13.01 14.75
N SER A 438 22.59 13.35 15.74
CA SER A 438 22.10 13.75 17.08
C SER A 438 22.06 15.26 17.30
N TRP A 439 20.87 15.87 17.19
CA TRP A 439 20.51 17.14 17.85
C TRP A 439 19.01 17.18 18.17
N ALA A 440 18.58 16.80 19.38
CA ALA A 440 17.26 17.13 19.93
C ALA A 440 17.25 17.05 21.47
N GLU A 441 16.70 18.06 22.14
CA GLU A 441 16.64 18.22 23.61
C GLU A 441 15.42 17.50 24.26
N GLU A 442 15.54 17.09 25.53
CA GLU A 442 14.56 16.31 26.32
C GLU A 442 13.46 17.16 27.01
N ILE A 443 12.26 16.57 27.21
CA ILE A 443 11.10 17.15 27.96
C ILE A 443 10.90 16.37 29.28
N ASP A 444 10.55 17.03 30.40
CA ASP A 444 10.33 16.46 31.76
C ASP A 444 8.97 15.74 31.98
N VAL A 445 8.96 14.70 32.83
CA VAL A 445 7.83 13.78 33.12
C VAL A 445 6.67 14.42 33.85
N ASN A 446 6.95 15.33 34.77
CA ASN A 446 5.90 15.94 35.58
C ASN A 446 5.06 16.90 34.73
N ASN A 447 5.72 17.69 33.88
CA ASN A 447 5.06 18.55 32.91
C ASN A 447 4.17 17.75 31.94
N TYR A 448 4.58 16.55 31.54
CA TYR A 448 3.79 15.70 30.66
C TYR A 448 2.55 15.11 31.35
N ILE A 449 2.65 14.74 32.62
CA ILE A 449 1.51 14.25 33.40
C ILE A 449 0.46 15.36 33.60
N ASP A 450 0.89 16.59 33.87
CA ASP A 450 0.00 17.72 34.11
C ASP A 450 -0.89 18.07 32.90
N ILE A 451 -0.40 17.85 31.67
CA ILE A 451 -1.19 18.00 30.43
C ILE A 451 -2.46 17.14 30.46
N PHE A 452 -2.37 15.91 30.97
CA PHE A 452 -3.49 14.97 30.97
C PHE A 452 -4.35 15.04 32.24
N ILE A 453 -3.81 15.53 33.37
CA ILE A 453 -4.62 15.83 34.56
C ILE A 453 -5.70 16.87 34.26
N ALA A 454 -5.41 17.84 33.37
CA ALA A 454 -6.39 18.80 32.90
C ALA A 454 -7.58 18.17 32.14
N LYS A 455 -7.50 16.87 31.80
CA LYS A 455 -8.50 16.10 31.05
C LYS A 455 -9.26 15.08 31.91
N LYS A 456 -9.17 15.16 33.24
CA LYS A 456 -9.81 14.25 34.22
C LYS A 456 -11.34 14.15 34.17
N ASN A 457 -12.01 15.01 33.40
CA ASN A 457 -13.47 14.95 33.21
C ASN A 457 -13.86 14.12 31.99
N SER A 458 -12.90 13.59 31.22
CA SER A 458 -13.14 12.72 30.07
C SER A 458 -13.42 11.30 30.53
N SER A 459 -14.09 10.51 29.68
CA SER A 459 -14.17 9.07 29.85
C SER A 459 -12.81 8.40 29.68
N LYS A 460 -12.69 7.16 30.17
CA LYS A 460 -11.44 6.37 30.07
C LYS A 460 -10.99 6.21 28.62
N VAL A 461 -11.90 5.92 27.70
CA VAL A 461 -11.55 5.75 26.27
C VAL A 461 -11.16 7.05 25.57
N GLU A 462 -11.76 8.18 25.93
CA GLU A 462 -11.38 9.49 25.38
C GLU A 462 -9.96 9.87 25.83
N LEU A 463 -9.61 9.63 27.09
CA LEU A 463 -8.23 9.86 27.55
C LEU A 463 -7.24 8.94 26.83
N LEU A 464 -7.57 7.67 26.66
CA LEU A 464 -6.72 6.72 25.94
C LEU A 464 -6.55 7.10 24.47
N ASP A 465 -7.61 7.54 23.80
CA ASP A 465 -7.56 8.06 22.44
C ASP A 465 -6.65 9.29 22.34
N MET A 466 -6.80 10.25 23.27
CA MET A 466 -5.93 11.43 23.32
C MET A 466 -4.46 11.09 23.56
N ILE A 467 -4.18 10.15 24.47
CA ILE A 467 -2.82 9.72 24.78
C ILE A 467 -2.23 8.95 23.60
N LEU A 468 -2.97 8.04 22.98
CA LEU A 468 -2.53 7.32 21.80
C LEU A 468 -2.26 8.27 20.64
N LYS A 469 -3.09 9.30 20.45
CA LYS A 469 -2.85 10.39 19.47
C LYS A 469 -1.59 11.19 19.79
N ASP A 470 -1.33 11.55 21.05
CA ASP A 470 -0.10 12.25 21.45
C ASP A 470 1.15 11.35 21.28
N LEU A 471 1.02 10.05 21.55
CA LEU A 471 2.05 9.04 21.29
C LEU A 471 2.17 8.67 19.79
N LYS A 472 1.25 9.16 18.95
CA LYS A 472 1.10 8.80 17.54
C LYS A 472 0.93 7.29 17.30
N TYR A 473 0.33 6.58 18.24
CA TYR A 473 0.05 5.16 18.13
C TYR A 473 -1.36 4.95 17.55
N PRO A 474 -1.48 4.31 16.37
CA PRO A 474 -2.78 4.16 15.74
C PRO A 474 -3.65 3.16 16.51
N PRO A 475 -4.99 3.37 16.55
CA PRO A 475 -5.92 2.35 17.02
C PRO A 475 -5.85 1.12 16.13
N THR A 476 -6.15 -0.06 16.68
CA THR A 476 -6.11 -1.33 15.95
C THR A 476 -7.47 -1.69 15.36
N ASN A 477 -7.48 -2.36 14.21
CA ASN A 477 -8.72 -2.72 13.50
C ASN A 477 -9.42 -3.99 14.01
N VAL A 478 -8.84 -4.68 15.00
CA VAL A 478 -9.37 -5.95 15.54
C VAL A 478 -9.37 -5.84 17.05
N TYR A 479 -10.53 -6.03 17.67
CA TYR A 479 -10.66 -6.20 19.10
C TYR A 479 -10.68 -7.70 19.42
N ASN A 480 -9.81 -8.16 20.31
CA ASN A 480 -9.66 -9.58 20.65
C ASN A 480 -10.39 -9.97 21.95
N ASP A 481 -11.51 -9.31 22.27
CA ASP A 481 -12.35 -9.61 23.44
C ASP A 481 -11.56 -9.67 24.77
N ILE A 482 -10.63 -8.71 24.94
CA ILE A 482 -9.69 -8.67 26.07
C ILE A 482 -10.41 -8.37 27.40
N PHE A 483 -11.46 -7.55 27.32
CA PHE A 483 -12.33 -7.09 28.41
C PHE A 483 -13.78 -7.47 28.10
N GLU A 484 -14.54 -7.84 29.13
CA GLU A 484 -15.91 -8.36 29.02
C GLU A 484 -16.95 -7.26 28.73
N ASP A 485 -16.61 -6.00 29.02
CA ASP A 485 -17.49 -4.83 28.91
C ASP A 485 -17.16 -3.94 27.70
N VAL A 486 -16.35 -4.45 26.76
CA VAL A 486 -16.00 -3.78 25.50
C VAL A 486 -16.45 -4.66 24.35
N PHE A 487 -17.30 -4.11 23.49
CA PHE A 487 -17.84 -4.83 22.33
C PHE A 487 -17.06 -4.46 21.06
N GLY A 488 -16.73 -5.44 20.23
CA GLY A 488 -15.83 -5.26 19.08
C GLY A 488 -16.35 -4.34 17.96
N ASP A 489 -17.65 -4.04 17.95
CA ASP A 489 -18.32 -3.12 17.02
C ASP A 489 -18.37 -1.66 17.54
N GLU A 490 -17.97 -1.41 18.78
CA GLU A 490 -17.90 -0.07 19.34
C GLU A 490 -16.71 0.71 18.75
N TRP A 491 -16.91 2.02 18.52
CA TRP A 491 -15.90 2.89 17.91
C TRP A 491 -14.56 2.92 18.68
N TYR A 492 -14.60 2.66 19.98
CA TYR A 492 -13.44 2.65 20.87
C TYR A 492 -12.80 1.27 21.05
N ALA A 493 -13.35 0.20 20.47
CA ALA A 493 -12.81 -1.15 20.64
C ALA A 493 -11.35 -1.23 20.15
N GLY A 494 -11.07 -0.59 19.01
CA GLY A 494 -9.72 -0.47 18.47
C GLY A 494 -8.77 0.39 19.32
N ILE A 495 -9.30 1.39 20.02
CA ILE A 495 -8.55 2.25 20.96
C ILE A 495 -8.18 1.44 22.21
N VAL A 496 -9.12 0.66 22.75
CA VAL A 496 -8.89 -0.20 23.92
C VAL A 496 -7.85 -1.27 23.61
N GLN A 497 -7.99 -1.94 22.47
CA GLN A 497 -7.01 -2.95 22.04
C GLN A 497 -5.62 -2.34 21.88
N ALA A 498 -5.51 -1.19 21.21
CA ALA A 498 -4.24 -0.49 21.07
C ALA A 498 -3.64 -0.11 22.43
N ALA A 499 -4.44 0.50 23.31
CA ALA A 499 -4.01 0.89 24.65
C ALA A 499 -3.50 -0.31 25.49
N CYS A 500 -4.13 -1.47 25.35
CA CYS A 500 -3.69 -2.70 26.01
C CYS A 500 -2.39 -3.25 25.40
N ASN A 501 -2.28 -3.27 24.06
CA ASN A 501 -1.07 -3.72 23.35
C ASN A 501 0.16 -2.89 23.71
N TYR A 502 -0.01 -1.57 23.87
CA TYR A 502 1.06 -0.65 24.25
C TYR A 502 1.28 -0.56 25.77
N GLY A 503 0.54 -1.32 26.56
CA GLY A 503 0.70 -1.38 28.01
C GLY A 503 0.29 -0.09 28.74
N LEU A 504 -0.57 0.73 28.14
CA LEU A 504 -1.20 1.88 28.82
C LEU A 504 -2.19 1.39 29.89
N ILE A 505 -2.95 0.34 29.57
CA ILE A 505 -3.90 -0.35 30.45
C ILE A 505 -3.56 -1.84 30.56
N THR A 506 -4.04 -2.50 31.63
CA THR A 506 -3.82 -3.93 31.88
C THR A 506 -5.16 -4.66 31.96
N ASN A 507 -5.16 -5.95 31.63
CA ASN A 507 -6.35 -6.81 31.60
C ASN A 507 -6.48 -7.73 32.83
N GLU A 508 -5.83 -7.36 33.94
CA GLU A 508 -5.91 -8.09 35.21
C GLU A 508 -7.33 -8.02 35.79
N ASN A 509 -8.01 -6.89 35.59
CA ASN A 509 -9.45 -6.77 35.77
C ASN A 509 -10.12 -6.93 34.40
N LYS A 510 -11.06 -7.86 34.29
CA LYS A 510 -11.79 -8.14 33.05
C LYS A 510 -12.83 -7.09 32.70
N ASN A 511 -13.10 -6.14 33.60
CA ASN A 511 -13.99 -5.01 33.38
C ASN A 511 -13.19 -3.69 33.34
N LEU A 512 -13.25 -2.97 32.21
CA LEU A 512 -12.47 -1.76 31.97
C LEU A 512 -13.20 -0.49 32.39
N GLY A 513 -14.53 -0.43 32.25
CA GLY A 513 -15.35 0.76 32.37
C GLY A 513 -15.02 1.81 31.29
N PRO A 514 -15.14 1.51 29.98
CA PRO A 514 -14.64 2.37 28.90
C PRO A 514 -15.28 3.76 28.89
N LYS A 515 -16.59 3.82 29.16
CA LYS A 515 -17.40 5.04 29.16
C LYS A 515 -17.44 5.72 30.54
N GLU A 516 -16.83 5.13 31.56
CA GLU A 516 -16.78 5.70 32.91
C GLU A 516 -15.79 6.86 32.99
N GLN A 517 -16.09 7.82 33.88
CA GLN A 517 -15.18 8.92 34.16
C GLN A 517 -13.91 8.40 34.83
N ILE A 518 -12.76 8.82 34.31
CA ILE A 518 -11.46 8.35 34.81
C ILE A 518 -11.04 9.09 36.09
N SER A 519 -10.51 8.37 37.07
CA SER A 519 -9.97 8.98 38.30
C SER A 519 -8.63 9.69 38.04
N ILE A 520 -8.27 10.67 38.89
CA ILE A 520 -6.98 11.38 38.79
C ILE A 520 -5.80 10.42 38.97
N GLU A 521 -5.97 9.43 39.84
CA GLU A 521 -4.99 8.38 40.12
C GLU A 521 -4.75 7.52 38.87
N GLU A 522 -5.80 7.12 38.16
CA GLU A 522 -5.69 6.39 36.89
C GLU A 522 -5.03 7.24 35.79
N VAL A 523 -5.40 8.53 35.67
CA VAL A 523 -4.75 9.46 34.72
C VAL A 523 -3.25 9.51 34.96
N LYS A 524 -2.80 9.65 36.22
CA LYS A 524 -1.38 9.69 36.57
C LYS A 524 -0.66 8.39 36.18
N VAL A 525 -1.29 7.23 36.40
CA VAL A 525 -0.70 5.93 36.07
C VAL A 525 -0.56 5.78 34.55
N ILE A 526 -1.63 6.08 33.80
CA ILE A 526 -1.64 5.97 32.33
C ILE A 526 -0.69 7.00 31.70
N ALA A 527 -0.71 8.26 32.14
CA ALA A 527 0.17 9.31 31.64
C ALA A 527 1.65 9.02 31.96
N LYS A 528 1.96 8.40 33.10
CA LYS A 528 3.34 7.97 33.42
C LYS A 528 3.79 6.79 32.56
N ARG A 529 2.89 5.85 32.24
CA ARG A 529 3.15 4.78 31.26
C ARG A 529 3.35 5.36 29.86
N ALA A 530 2.50 6.30 29.46
CA ALA A 530 2.63 7.05 28.21
C ALA A 530 3.94 7.83 28.14
N TYR A 531 4.33 8.55 29.19
CA TYR A 531 5.62 9.24 29.24
C TYR A 531 6.79 8.29 29.10
N LYS A 532 6.74 7.12 29.76
CA LYS A 532 7.78 6.09 29.58
C LYS A 532 7.82 5.57 28.15
N LEU A 533 6.67 5.45 27.47
CA LEU A 533 6.64 5.13 26.03
C LEU A 533 7.24 6.28 25.21
N LYS A 534 6.94 7.53 25.57
CA LYS A 534 7.43 8.76 24.94
C LYS A 534 8.92 9.06 25.17
N THR A 535 9.51 8.51 26.23
CA THR A 535 10.93 8.72 26.60
C THR A 535 11.82 7.49 26.47
N ARG A 536 11.26 6.28 26.30
CA ARG A 536 12.04 5.09 25.90
C ARG A 536 12.55 5.15 24.46
N THR A 537 12.13 6.15 23.68
CA THR A 537 12.72 6.60 22.43
C THR A 537 13.99 7.47 22.64
N CYS A 538 14.34 7.80 23.88
CA CYS A 538 15.54 8.55 24.28
C CYS A 538 16.41 7.77 25.30
N VAL A 539 16.79 6.50 25.06
CA VAL A 539 18.00 5.90 25.67
C VAL A 539 18.66 4.93 24.71
#